data_AF-A0A370PHP8-F1
#
_entry.id   AF-A0A370PHP8-F1
#
_cell.length_a   1.000
_cell.length_b   1.000
_cell.length_c   1.000
_cell.angle_alpha   90.00
_cell.angle_beta   90.00
_cell.angle_gamma   90.00
#
_symmetry.space_group_name_H-M   'P 1'
#
loop_
_entity.id
_entity.type
_entity.pdbx_description
1 polymer ?
#
loop_
_entity_poly.entity_id
_entity_poly.type
_entity_poly.pdbx_seq_one_letter_code
_entity_poly.pdbx_strand_id
1 'polypeptide(L)'
;MKWEQPGSVIFEEGDILKGLPYPDETFDVVYCAQVFGYLPPPDLPFRALSEMRRVLKSGGIIATRDGVDQHFYPRSLNLDRLWVQNFNRAVHWSDGSWSPDADSTAAIMPALFRRAGFNADAGRVRIGVGTTLYSGRETREWLAKRAESQLQQEDPLRQNWLRAGITEEEIHHTLLAVRKWAETEDAWYAALQCEILAWK
;
A
#
# COMPACT_ATOMS: atom_id res chain seq x y z
N MET A 1 28.91 -15.26 10.10
CA MET A 1 28.91 -13.79 10.13
C MET A 1 27.75 -13.37 11.02
N LYS A 2 28.01 -12.91 12.24
CA LYS A 2 26.98 -12.44 13.17
C LYS A 2 26.62 -11.02 12.74
N TRP A 3 25.39 -10.80 12.31
CA TRP A 3 24.87 -9.46 12.08
C TRP A 3 24.75 -8.78 13.44
N GLU A 4 25.56 -7.76 13.70
CA GLU A 4 25.30 -6.82 14.80
C GLU A 4 23.96 -6.15 14.51
N GLN A 5 22.97 -6.33 15.40
CA GLN A 5 21.65 -5.76 15.19
C GLN A 5 21.71 -4.23 15.36
N PRO A 6 21.25 -3.44 14.37
CA PRO A 6 21.24 -2.00 14.49
C PRO A 6 20.03 -1.58 15.36
N GLY A 7 20.28 -1.25 16.63
CA GLY A 7 19.33 -0.55 17.51
C GLY A 7 18.35 -1.41 18.33
N SER A 8 17.69 -0.74 19.28
CA SER A 8 16.69 -1.28 20.22
C SER A 8 15.34 -1.58 19.53
N VAL A 9 15.33 -2.53 18.60
CA VAL A 9 14.13 -2.94 17.86
C VAL A 9 13.59 -4.26 18.44
N ILE A 10 12.30 -4.27 18.80
CA ILE A 10 11.58 -5.47 19.23
C ILE A 10 10.57 -5.82 18.14
N PHE A 11 10.55 -7.07 17.72
CA PHE A 11 9.60 -7.59 16.74
C PHE A 11 8.50 -8.37 17.46
N GLU A 12 7.25 -8.02 17.18
CA GLU A 12 6.07 -8.67 17.73
C GLU A 12 5.07 -8.96 16.61
N GLU A 13 4.37 -10.09 16.72
CA GLU A 13 3.27 -10.45 15.82
C GLU A 13 1.96 -9.86 16.35
N GLY A 14 1.19 -9.20 15.50
CA GLY A 14 -0.09 -8.61 15.86
C GLY A 14 -1.00 -8.39 14.67
N ASP A 15 -2.30 -8.49 14.90
CA ASP A 15 -3.35 -8.21 13.91
C ASP A 15 -4.14 -6.98 14.36
N ILE A 16 -3.90 -5.86 13.68
CA ILE A 16 -4.52 -4.58 14.03
C ILE A 16 -6.04 -4.59 13.94
N LEU A 17 -6.63 -5.49 13.14
CA LEU A 17 -8.07 -5.61 13.01
C LEU A 17 -8.69 -6.37 14.19
N LYS A 18 -7.90 -7.17 14.91
CA LYS A 18 -8.30 -7.89 16.13
C LYS A 18 -7.98 -7.13 17.42
N GLY A 19 -7.21 -6.05 17.32
CA GLY A 19 -6.74 -5.26 18.45
C GLY A 19 -5.32 -5.67 18.85
N LEU A 20 -4.51 -4.67 19.16
CA LEU A 20 -3.12 -4.82 19.59
C LEU A 20 -3.05 -5.06 21.10
N PRO A 21 -2.12 -5.90 21.59
CA PRO A 21 -1.98 -6.25 23.00
C PRO A 21 -1.33 -5.14 23.84
N TYR A 22 -1.51 -3.87 23.45
CA TYR A 22 -0.99 -2.71 24.15
C TYR A 22 -2.13 -1.95 24.84
N PRO A 23 -1.91 -1.40 26.04
CA PRO A 23 -2.83 -0.46 26.65
C PRO A 23 -3.10 0.76 25.77
N ASP A 24 -4.16 1.48 26.08
CA ASP A 24 -4.40 2.80 25.51
C ASP A 24 -3.21 3.71 25.83
N GLU A 25 -2.88 4.63 24.92
CA GLU A 25 -1.85 5.66 25.16
C GLU A 25 -0.45 5.09 25.49
N THR A 26 -0.05 4.04 24.78
CA THR A 26 1.25 3.37 24.98
C THR A 26 2.40 4.05 24.21
N PHE A 27 2.17 4.48 22.96
CA PHE A 27 3.23 4.93 22.06
C PHE A 27 3.19 6.45 21.83
N ASP A 28 4.37 7.07 21.77
CA ASP A 28 4.52 8.48 21.41
C ASP A 28 4.36 8.71 19.90
N VAL A 29 4.76 7.72 19.10
CA VAL A 29 4.66 7.73 17.63
C VAL A 29 4.13 6.40 17.14
N VAL A 30 3.15 6.43 16.24
CA VAL A 30 2.69 5.26 15.47
C VAL A 30 3.00 5.53 13.99
N TYR A 31 3.80 4.67 13.38
CA TYR A 31 4.18 4.80 11.97
C TYR A 31 3.64 3.63 11.15
N CYS A 32 3.05 3.93 10.00
CA CYS A 32 2.45 2.97 9.10
C CYS A 32 2.82 3.35 7.65
N ALA A 33 3.35 2.40 6.88
CA ALA A 33 3.71 2.66 5.50
C ALA A 33 3.38 1.45 4.61
N GLN A 34 2.64 1.68 3.52
CA GLN A 34 2.25 0.68 2.53
C GLN A 34 1.40 -0.46 3.13
N VAL A 35 0.46 -0.12 4.03
CA VAL A 35 -0.41 -1.07 4.74
C VAL A 35 -1.87 -0.89 4.34
N PHE A 36 -2.35 0.35 4.21
CA PHE A 36 -3.77 0.62 4.00
C PHE A 36 -4.26 0.14 2.62
N GLY A 37 -3.36 -0.07 1.66
CA GLY A 37 -3.68 -0.75 0.39
C GLY A 37 -4.17 -2.19 0.54
N TYR A 38 -3.93 -2.83 1.70
CA TYR A 38 -4.43 -4.18 2.02
C TYR A 38 -5.72 -4.16 2.86
N LEU A 39 -6.22 -2.97 3.20
CA LEU A 39 -7.42 -2.76 4.01
C LEU A 39 -8.47 -2.08 3.14
N PRO A 40 -9.29 -2.83 2.39
CA PRO A 40 -10.27 -2.23 1.50
C PRO A 40 -11.31 -1.42 2.28
N PRO A 41 -11.74 -0.27 1.74
CA PRO A 41 -12.76 0.58 2.35
C PRO A 41 -14.13 -0.11 2.41
N PRO A 42 -15.09 0.42 3.20
CA PRO A 42 -14.98 1.64 4.02
C PRO A 42 -14.56 1.40 5.49
N ASP A 43 -14.72 0.19 6.02
CA ASP A 43 -14.68 -0.03 7.47
C ASP A 43 -13.34 -0.57 7.99
N LEU A 44 -12.65 -1.43 7.23
CA LEU A 44 -11.36 -1.98 7.65
C LEU A 44 -10.28 -0.91 7.87
N PRO A 45 -10.07 0.06 6.96
CA PRO A 45 -9.05 1.08 7.18
C PRO A 45 -9.44 2.01 8.35
N PHE A 46 -10.73 2.29 8.54
CA PHE A 46 -11.20 3.04 9.71
C PHE A 46 -10.93 2.29 11.03
N ARG A 47 -11.20 0.99 11.09
CA ARG A 47 -10.92 0.14 12.26
C ARG A 47 -9.43 0.12 12.60
N ALA A 48 -8.57 -0.11 11.60
CA ALA A 48 -7.13 -0.08 11.80
C ALA A 48 -6.65 1.28 12.31
N LEU A 49 -7.10 2.37 11.70
CA LEU A 49 -6.75 3.73 12.12
C LEU A 49 -7.24 4.06 13.54
N SER A 50 -8.42 3.56 13.91
CA SER A 50 -8.98 3.73 15.25
C SER A 50 -8.14 3.00 16.30
N GLU A 51 -7.68 1.79 15.98
CA GLU A 51 -6.78 1.02 16.85
C GLU A 51 -5.40 1.69 16.98
N MET A 52 -4.83 2.19 15.88
CA MET A 52 -3.61 3.00 15.93
C MET A 52 -3.78 4.22 16.84
N ARG A 53 -4.92 4.91 16.75
CA ARG A 53 -5.24 6.07 17.60
C ARG A 53 -5.44 5.69 19.08
N ARG A 54 -5.95 4.49 19.37
CA ARG A 54 -6.13 3.99 20.74
C ARG A 54 -4.79 3.87 21.46
N VAL A 55 -3.83 3.20 20.83
CA VAL A 55 -2.49 2.96 21.39
C VAL A 55 -1.59 4.19 21.35
N LEU A 56 -1.91 5.22 20.56
CA LEU A 56 -1.19 6.47 20.52
C LEU A 56 -1.50 7.33 21.76
N LYS A 57 -0.49 7.93 22.39
CA LYS A 57 -0.66 8.87 23.51
C LYS A 57 -1.38 10.15 23.09
N SER A 58 -2.09 10.79 24.00
CA SER A 58 -2.51 12.20 23.84
C SER A 58 -1.30 13.10 23.57
N GLY A 59 -1.37 13.93 22.53
CA GLY A 59 -0.25 14.72 22.03
C GLY A 59 0.74 13.97 21.14
N GLY A 60 0.60 12.64 21.01
CA GLY A 60 1.41 11.80 20.15
C GLY A 60 1.12 11.99 18.65
N ILE A 61 1.98 11.42 17.81
CA ILE A 61 1.91 11.55 16.35
C ILE A 61 1.64 10.19 15.69
N ILE A 62 0.70 10.16 14.77
CA ILE A 62 0.58 9.08 13.79
C ILE A 62 1.06 9.58 12.43
N ALA A 63 1.84 8.75 11.76
CA ALA A 63 2.39 9.00 10.44
C ALA A 63 2.02 7.86 9.50
N THR A 64 1.30 8.16 8.41
CA THR A 64 0.88 7.18 7.40
C THR A 64 1.43 7.53 6.02
N ARG A 65 1.80 6.52 5.23
CA ARG A 65 2.27 6.69 3.85
C ARG A 65 1.81 5.54 2.97
N ASP A 66 0.93 5.79 2.02
CA ASP A 66 0.36 4.73 1.15
C ASP A 66 0.29 5.16 -0.31
N GLY A 67 0.45 4.19 -1.21
CA GLY A 67 0.43 4.43 -2.66
C GLY A 67 -0.96 4.84 -3.15
N VAL A 68 -1.01 5.95 -3.89
CA VAL A 68 -2.21 6.46 -4.56
C VAL A 68 -2.27 5.98 -6.00
N ASP A 69 -1.13 6.07 -6.69
CA ASP A 69 -1.04 5.71 -8.11
C ASP A 69 0.38 5.26 -8.47
N GLN A 70 0.52 4.57 -9.59
CA GLN A 70 1.76 3.99 -10.08
C GLN A 70 1.89 4.17 -11.58
N HIS A 71 3.11 4.34 -12.07
CA HIS A 71 3.41 4.48 -13.49
C HIS A 71 4.66 3.71 -13.87
N PHE A 72 4.59 3.01 -15.00
CA PHE A 72 5.70 2.31 -15.64
C PHE A 72 6.03 2.94 -17.00
N TYR A 73 7.27 3.38 -17.15
CA TYR A 73 7.85 3.77 -18.43
C TYR A 73 8.69 2.62 -19.02
N PRO A 74 8.63 2.35 -20.34
CA PRO A 74 7.81 3.06 -21.33
C PRO A 74 6.37 2.53 -21.40
N ARG A 75 5.43 3.43 -21.75
CA ARG A 75 3.99 3.11 -21.92
C ARG A 75 3.72 2.03 -22.97
N SER A 76 4.63 1.82 -23.92
CA SER A 76 4.52 0.78 -24.94
C SER A 76 4.50 -0.64 -24.37
N LEU A 77 4.95 -0.85 -23.13
CA LEU A 77 4.85 -2.12 -22.42
C LEU A 77 3.53 -2.31 -21.66
N ASN A 78 2.70 -1.25 -21.62
CA ASN A 78 1.32 -1.29 -21.11
C ASN A 78 1.16 -1.75 -19.66
N LEU A 79 2.19 -1.61 -18.83
CA LEU A 79 2.17 -2.05 -17.43
C LEU A 79 1.21 -1.24 -16.55
N ASP A 80 0.90 0.01 -16.90
CA ASP A 80 -0.17 0.75 -16.20
C ASP A 80 -1.52 0.02 -16.31
N ARG A 81 -1.84 -0.55 -17.49
CA ARG A 81 -3.05 -1.35 -17.71
C ARG A 81 -2.93 -2.77 -17.19
N LEU A 82 -1.79 -3.42 -17.45
CA LEU A 82 -1.60 -4.84 -17.13
C LEU A 82 -1.31 -5.08 -15.65
N TRP A 83 -0.61 -4.16 -15.00
CA TRP A 83 -0.24 -4.26 -13.60
C TRP A 83 -1.09 -3.34 -12.71
N VAL A 84 -1.01 -2.03 -12.91
CA VAL A 84 -1.58 -1.05 -11.96
C VAL A 84 -3.11 -1.17 -11.90
N GLN A 85 -3.78 -1.14 -13.04
CA GLN A 85 -5.24 -1.27 -13.10
C GLN A 85 -5.74 -2.65 -12.61
N ASN A 86 -5.06 -3.74 -12.99
CA ASN A 86 -5.39 -5.08 -12.54
C ASN A 86 -5.22 -5.26 -11.02
N PHE A 87 -4.14 -4.70 -10.46
CA PHE A 87 -3.91 -4.69 -9.02
C PHE A 87 -5.00 -3.90 -8.29
N ASN A 88 -5.33 -2.69 -8.76
CA ASN A 88 -6.41 -1.88 -8.20
C ASN A 88 -7.76 -2.60 -8.28
N ARG A 89 -8.04 -3.27 -9.41
CA ARG A 89 -9.25 -4.08 -9.57
C ARG A 89 -9.32 -5.22 -8.57
N ALA A 90 -8.23 -5.93 -8.33
CA ALA A 90 -8.16 -7.03 -7.38
C ALA A 90 -8.29 -6.57 -5.91
N VAL A 91 -7.71 -5.42 -5.57
CA VAL A 91 -7.77 -4.85 -4.22
C VAL A 91 -9.16 -4.29 -3.89
N HIS A 92 -9.80 -3.64 -4.86
CA HIS A 92 -11.11 -3.00 -4.70
C HIS A 92 -12.28 -3.88 -5.13
N TRP A 93 -12.05 -5.18 -5.33
CA TRP A 93 -13.11 -6.11 -5.68
C TRP A 93 -14.01 -6.37 -4.45
N SER A 94 -15.29 -6.02 -4.55
CA SER A 94 -16.30 -6.33 -3.53
C SER A 94 -17.46 -7.10 -4.17
N ASP A 95 -17.55 -8.40 -3.87
CA ASP A 95 -18.68 -9.31 -4.17
C ASP A 95 -19.38 -9.09 -5.52
N GLY A 96 -18.59 -8.97 -6.59
CA GLY A 96 -19.11 -8.91 -7.97
C GLY A 96 -19.14 -7.52 -8.61
N SER A 97 -18.68 -6.48 -7.92
CA SER A 97 -18.54 -5.15 -8.50
C SER A 97 -17.17 -4.51 -8.22
N TRP A 98 -16.69 -3.78 -9.21
CA TRP A 98 -15.54 -2.88 -9.13
C TRP A 98 -15.85 -1.64 -9.98
N SER A 99 -15.45 -0.47 -9.48
CA SER A 99 -15.55 0.78 -10.24
C SER A 99 -14.15 1.27 -10.62
N PRO A 100 -13.90 1.64 -11.89
CA PRO A 100 -12.68 2.33 -12.28
C PRO A 100 -12.53 3.69 -11.59
N ASP A 101 -13.65 4.27 -11.13
CA ASP A 101 -13.69 5.54 -10.40
C ASP A 101 -13.65 5.35 -8.88
N ALA A 102 -13.37 4.13 -8.39
CA ALA A 102 -13.22 3.89 -6.96
C ALA A 102 -11.93 4.55 -6.45
N ASP A 103 -12.07 5.43 -5.46
CA ASP A 103 -10.92 6.01 -4.78
C ASP A 103 -10.11 4.93 -4.07
N SER A 104 -8.78 4.98 -4.21
CA SER A 104 -7.89 4.13 -3.43
C SER A 104 -8.01 4.44 -1.93
N THR A 105 -7.73 3.46 -1.07
CA THR A 105 -7.74 3.70 0.39
C THR A 105 -6.84 4.88 0.76
N ALA A 106 -5.67 5.00 0.11
CA ALA A 106 -4.73 6.10 0.28
C ALA A 106 -5.34 7.47 -0.04
N ALA A 107 -6.16 7.57 -1.09
CA ALA A 107 -6.83 8.81 -1.50
C ALA A 107 -7.87 9.29 -0.48
N ILE A 108 -8.59 8.37 0.17
CA ILE A 108 -9.63 8.71 1.17
C ILE A 108 -9.09 8.84 2.61
N MET A 109 -7.78 8.60 2.85
CA MET A 109 -7.19 8.70 4.19
C MET A 109 -7.51 10.00 4.92
N PRO A 110 -7.49 11.20 4.30
CA PRO A 110 -7.87 12.45 4.98
C PRO A 110 -9.28 12.41 5.60
N ALA A 111 -10.25 11.79 4.91
CA ALA A 111 -11.61 11.63 5.41
C ALA A 111 -11.66 10.63 6.58
N LEU A 112 -10.88 9.54 6.49
CA LEU A 112 -10.77 8.54 7.55
C LEU A 112 -10.15 9.12 8.83
N PHE A 113 -9.10 9.94 8.70
CA PHE A 113 -8.49 10.66 9.81
C PHE A 113 -9.48 11.58 10.52
N ARG A 114 -10.26 12.34 9.75
CA ARG A 114 -11.34 13.18 10.30
C ARG A 114 -12.39 12.35 11.04
N ARG A 115 -12.84 11.24 10.43
CA ARG A 115 -13.81 10.31 11.04
C ARG A 115 -13.26 9.66 12.33
N ALA A 116 -11.95 9.39 12.40
CA ALA A 116 -11.28 8.86 13.58
C ALA A 116 -11.07 9.91 14.69
N GLY A 117 -11.55 11.14 14.51
CA GLY A 117 -11.46 12.19 15.53
C GLY A 117 -10.13 12.92 15.58
N PHE A 118 -9.36 12.93 14.48
CA PHE A 118 -8.25 13.87 14.32
C PHE A 118 -8.78 15.23 13.84
N ASN A 119 -8.31 16.30 14.48
CA ASN A 119 -8.75 17.65 14.16
C ASN A 119 -7.97 18.22 12.96
N ALA A 120 -8.45 17.93 11.76
CA ALA A 120 -7.82 18.39 10.53
C ALA A 120 -7.81 19.93 10.39
N ASP A 121 -8.80 20.62 10.95
CA ASP A 121 -9.00 22.06 10.74
C ASP A 121 -8.18 22.92 11.71
N ALA A 122 -7.65 22.34 12.80
CA ALA A 122 -6.81 23.03 13.77
C ALA A 122 -5.30 22.94 13.46
N GLY A 123 -4.91 22.58 12.25
CA GLY A 123 -3.50 22.40 11.87
C GLY A 123 -2.83 21.17 12.50
N ARG A 124 -3.63 20.25 13.08
CA ARG A 124 -3.19 19.00 13.70
C ARG A 124 -3.20 17.81 12.74
N VAL A 125 -3.50 18.04 11.46
CA VAL A 125 -3.32 17.05 10.39
C VAL A 125 -2.62 17.75 9.24
N ARG A 126 -1.53 17.16 8.77
CA ARG A 126 -0.79 17.60 7.59
C ARG A 126 -0.89 16.53 6.54
N ILE A 127 -1.43 16.89 5.39
CA ILE A 127 -1.50 16.03 4.21
C ILE A 127 -0.36 16.47 3.28
N GLY A 128 0.39 15.49 2.81
CA GLY A 128 1.50 15.66 1.88
C GLY A 128 1.44 14.61 0.79
N VAL A 129 2.34 14.76 -0.18
CA VAL A 129 2.57 13.78 -1.22
C VAL A 129 4.05 13.45 -1.29
N GLY A 130 4.32 12.16 -1.45
CA GLY A 130 5.66 11.63 -1.68
C GLY A 130 5.73 10.88 -3.00
N THR A 131 6.94 10.76 -3.54
CA THR A 131 7.17 9.93 -4.73
C THR A 131 8.28 8.93 -4.49
N THR A 132 8.12 7.72 -4.99
CA THR A 132 9.21 6.74 -5.11
C THR A 132 9.53 6.54 -6.59
N LEU A 133 10.82 6.57 -6.94
CA LEU A 133 11.31 6.31 -8.30
C LEU A 133 12.28 5.12 -8.26
N TYR A 134 12.10 4.17 -9.17
CA TYR A 134 13.05 3.10 -9.44
C TYR A 134 13.44 3.12 -10.91
N SER A 135 14.73 3.30 -11.20
CA SER A 135 15.26 3.42 -12.57
C SER A 135 16.53 2.61 -12.81
N GLY A 136 17.15 2.04 -11.78
CA GLY A 136 18.37 1.24 -11.91
C GLY A 136 18.06 -0.21 -12.28
N ARG A 137 18.96 -0.85 -13.03
CA ARG A 137 18.84 -2.28 -13.41
C ARG A 137 18.49 -3.18 -12.23
N GLU A 138 19.22 -3.07 -11.13
CA GLU A 138 18.99 -3.87 -9.93
C GLU A 138 17.56 -3.66 -9.37
N THR A 139 17.11 -2.42 -9.28
CA THR A 139 15.75 -2.11 -8.80
C THR A 139 14.66 -2.61 -9.74
N ARG A 140 14.92 -2.60 -11.06
CA ARG A 140 14.00 -3.16 -12.04
C ARG A 140 13.91 -4.69 -11.95
N GLU A 141 15.06 -5.37 -11.86
CA GLU A 141 15.12 -6.82 -11.68
C GLU A 141 14.45 -7.24 -10.37
N TRP A 142 14.65 -6.48 -9.29
CA TRP A 142 13.97 -6.74 -8.02
C TRP A 142 12.46 -6.58 -8.11
N LEU A 143 11.96 -5.49 -8.73
CA LEU A 143 10.53 -5.28 -8.93
C LEU A 143 9.91 -6.39 -9.79
N ALA A 144 10.59 -6.82 -10.85
CA ALA A 144 10.11 -7.90 -11.70
C ALA A 144 10.03 -9.24 -10.97
N LYS A 145 11.06 -9.59 -10.18
CA LYS A 145 11.05 -10.80 -9.34
C LYS A 145 9.92 -10.77 -8.31
N ARG A 146 9.67 -9.61 -7.69
CA ARG A 146 8.54 -9.41 -6.78
C ARG A 146 7.21 -9.62 -7.51
N ALA A 147 7.04 -9.01 -8.67
CA ALA A 147 5.81 -9.14 -9.45
C ALA A 147 5.55 -10.60 -9.86
N GLU A 148 6.60 -11.32 -10.26
CA GLU A 148 6.55 -12.75 -10.57
C GLU A 148 6.17 -13.59 -9.35
N SER A 149 6.76 -13.34 -8.18
CA SER A 149 6.46 -14.11 -6.97
C SER A 149 5.01 -13.92 -6.54
N GLN A 150 4.49 -12.70 -6.62
CA GLN A 150 3.11 -12.37 -6.23
C GLN A 150 2.04 -12.94 -7.18
N LEU A 151 2.42 -13.42 -8.36
CA LEU A 151 1.50 -14.01 -9.34
C LEU A 151 1.77 -15.51 -9.58
N GLN A 152 2.42 -16.18 -8.63
CA GLN A 152 2.54 -17.65 -8.61
C GLN A 152 1.21 -18.32 -8.25
N GLN A 153 1.05 -19.60 -8.63
CA GLN A 153 -0.23 -20.32 -8.51
C GLN A 153 -0.84 -20.29 -7.10
N GLU A 154 0.01 -20.46 -6.08
CA GLU A 154 -0.38 -20.50 -4.67
C GLU A 154 -0.46 -19.11 -4.02
N ASP A 155 -0.07 -18.04 -4.71
CA ASP A 155 -0.03 -16.71 -4.11
C ASP A 155 -1.45 -16.12 -3.95
N PRO A 156 -1.82 -15.61 -2.76
CA PRO A 156 -3.12 -15.00 -2.53
C PRO A 156 -3.47 -13.86 -3.49
N LEU A 157 -2.47 -13.08 -3.96
CA LEU A 157 -2.72 -12.00 -4.90
C LEU A 157 -3.21 -12.55 -6.25
N ARG A 158 -2.62 -13.64 -6.75
CA ARG A 158 -3.11 -14.30 -7.97
C ARG A 158 -4.56 -14.74 -7.82
N GLN A 159 -4.91 -15.33 -6.67
CA GLN A 159 -6.28 -15.74 -6.39
C GLN A 159 -7.24 -14.54 -6.32
N ASN A 160 -6.79 -13.39 -5.80
CA ASN A 160 -7.56 -12.14 -5.85
C ASN A 160 -7.76 -11.67 -7.29
N TRP A 161 -6.74 -11.76 -8.14
CA TRP A 161 -6.83 -11.37 -9.55
C TRP A 161 -7.85 -12.21 -10.30
N LEU A 162 -7.80 -13.54 -10.13
CA LEU A 162 -8.76 -14.47 -10.73
C LEU A 162 -10.19 -14.20 -10.25
N ARG A 163 -10.38 -13.97 -8.94
CA ARG A 163 -11.69 -13.61 -8.37
C ARG A 163 -12.24 -12.29 -8.92
N ALA A 164 -11.35 -11.34 -9.22
CA ALA A 164 -11.69 -10.09 -9.88
C ALA A 164 -11.83 -10.23 -11.41
N GLY A 165 -11.88 -11.44 -11.95
CA GLY A 165 -12.11 -11.74 -13.37
C GLY A 165 -10.90 -11.53 -14.28
N ILE A 166 -9.69 -11.38 -13.72
CA ILE A 166 -8.47 -11.24 -14.53
C ILE A 166 -8.10 -12.65 -14.98
N THR A 167 -8.02 -12.87 -16.29
CA THR A 167 -7.83 -14.22 -16.82
C THR A 167 -6.39 -14.71 -16.66
N GLU A 168 -6.19 -16.03 -16.73
CA GLU A 168 -4.85 -16.63 -16.78
C GLU A 168 -4.01 -16.09 -17.95
N GLU A 169 -4.64 -15.83 -19.09
CA GLU A 169 -4.00 -15.22 -20.26
C GLU A 169 -3.54 -13.78 -19.95
N GLU A 170 -4.38 -12.98 -19.29
CA GLU A 170 -3.99 -11.62 -18.89
C GLU A 170 -2.87 -11.62 -17.84
N ILE A 171 -2.88 -12.56 -16.89
CA ILE A 171 -1.79 -12.75 -15.92
C ILE A 171 -0.49 -13.09 -16.66
N HIS A 172 -0.55 -14.02 -17.62
CA HIS A 172 0.60 -14.41 -18.42
C HIS A 172 1.18 -13.22 -19.21
N HIS A 173 0.32 -12.46 -19.91
CA HIS A 173 0.74 -11.25 -20.63
C HIS A 173 1.34 -10.19 -19.71
N THR A 174 0.79 -10.03 -18.50
CA THR A 174 1.33 -9.12 -17.49
C THR A 174 2.76 -9.51 -17.10
N LEU A 175 3.00 -10.79 -16.82
CA LEU A 175 4.34 -11.28 -16.46
C LEU A 175 5.35 -11.14 -17.59
N LEU A 176 4.94 -11.38 -18.85
CA LEU A 176 5.79 -11.12 -20.01
C LEU A 176 6.18 -9.64 -20.14
N ALA A 177 5.21 -8.73 -19.94
CA ALA A 177 5.46 -7.29 -19.97
C ALA A 177 6.41 -6.85 -18.84
N VAL A 178 6.25 -7.41 -17.64
CA VAL A 178 7.13 -7.16 -16.48
C VAL A 178 8.57 -7.57 -16.78
N ARG A 179 8.78 -8.78 -17.34
CA ARG A 179 10.12 -9.25 -17.72
C ARG A 179 10.78 -8.35 -18.75
N LYS A 180 10.03 -8.00 -19.80
CA LYS A 180 10.52 -7.09 -20.85
C LYS A 180 10.84 -5.70 -20.31
N TRP A 181 10.05 -5.19 -19.36
CA TRP A 181 10.31 -3.93 -18.69
C TRP A 181 11.61 -3.97 -17.89
N ALA A 182 11.88 -5.08 -17.19
CA ALA A 182 13.13 -5.23 -16.44
C ALA A 182 14.38 -5.15 -17.34
N GLU A 183 14.29 -5.76 -18.53
CA GLU A 183 15.35 -5.80 -19.54
C GLU A 183 15.51 -4.48 -20.33
N THR A 184 14.53 -3.58 -20.26
CA THR A 184 14.58 -2.30 -20.98
C THR A 184 15.51 -1.32 -20.26
N GLU A 185 16.56 -0.86 -20.95
CA GLU A 185 17.66 -0.06 -20.36
C GLU A 185 17.17 1.23 -19.67
N ASP A 186 16.31 1.98 -20.36
CA ASP A 186 15.79 3.27 -19.92
C ASP A 186 14.46 3.16 -19.14
N ALA A 187 14.02 1.94 -18.82
CA ALA A 187 12.77 1.75 -18.10
C ALA A 187 12.87 2.29 -16.67
N TRP A 188 11.77 2.87 -16.19
CA TRP A 188 11.64 3.34 -14.82
C TRP A 188 10.20 3.22 -14.35
N TYR A 189 10.05 3.16 -13.03
CA TYR A 189 8.79 3.08 -12.31
C TYR A 189 8.70 4.24 -11.34
N ALA A 190 7.51 4.84 -11.25
CA ALA A 190 7.20 5.83 -10.23
C ALA A 190 5.94 5.45 -9.46
N ALA A 191 5.89 5.76 -8.17
CA ALA A 191 4.68 5.68 -7.36
C ALA A 191 4.42 7.03 -6.69
N LEU A 192 3.18 7.52 -6.80
CA LEU A 192 2.67 8.64 -6.03
C LEU A 192 2.10 8.11 -4.71
N GLN A 193 2.39 8.79 -3.60
CA GLN A 193 1.94 8.38 -2.28
C GLN A 193 1.26 9.53 -1.54
N CYS A 194 0.20 9.21 -0.82
CA CYS A 194 -0.44 10.09 0.15
C CYS A 194 0.29 9.93 1.48
N GLU A 195 0.75 11.03 2.05
CA GLU A 195 1.45 11.06 3.33
C GLU A 195 0.64 11.90 4.33
N ILE A 196 0.40 11.37 5.53
CA ILE A 196 -0.32 12.10 6.57
C ILE A 196 0.47 12.08 7.86
N LEU A 197 0.65 13.25 8.46
CA LEU A 197 1.04 13.40 9.86
C LEU A 197 -0.17 13.92 10.63
N ALA A 198 -0.59 13.24 11.68
CA ALA A 198 -1.68 13.67 12.54
C ALA A 198 -1.32 13.60 14.02
N TRP A 199 -1.68 14.64 14.77
CA TRP A 199 -1.47 14.73 16.21
C TRP A 199 -2.78 14.42 16.93
N LYS A 200 -2.72 13.48 17.89
CA LYS A 200 -3.87 13.10 18.75
C LYS A 200 -4.11 14.15 19.83
#